data_AF-A0A6M5Z2Y5-F1
#
_entry.id   AF-A0A6M5Z2Y5-F1
#
_cell.length_a   1.000
_cell.length_b   1.000
_cell.length_c   1.000
_cell.angle_alpha   90.00
_cell.angle_beta   90.00
_cell.angle_gamma   90.00
#
_symmetry.space_group_name_H-M   'P 1'
#
loop_
_entity.id
_entity.type
_entity.pdbx_description
1 polymer ?
#
loop_
_entity_poly.entity_id
_entity_poly.type
_entity_poly.pdbx_seq_one_letter_code
_entity_poly.pdbx_strand_id
1 'polypeptide(L)'
;MRPPPGTAPRSPRLVEQGTEQFDAKQYADATRTFLAASQKAPSDAAVRGLLQKAQNARRTEIRDEYEKAMGAGRLAAGAGNHDAAVRWFTSAETLVPGDEAAAAEKLAADFEGHVRRGRDARAANRPAEAVTEFEIAARLMPRDEAVKALLAAARQALTDADRERYKQALAEAKTAMLARRYRDAVKVAQQAEGIVADHAEATQLRRDAERVIAEYDQWVSKAKMAIQRKRFDEAVAAADEAARLMPGEAEPPLLRSEATRKKMDQAGKRK
;
A
#
# COMPACT_ATOMS: atom_id res chain seq x y z
N MET A 1 -50.75 -3.38 61.27
CA MET A 1 -50.03 -4.46 60.54
C MET A 1 -49.40 -3.86 59.29
N ARG A 2 -48.07 -3.76 59.23
CA ARG A 2 -47.33 -3.49 57.99
C ARG A 2 -47.31 -4.79 57.16
N PRO A 3 -47.50 -4.74 55.83
CA PRO A 3 -47.32 -5.92 54.99
C PRO A 3 -45.85 -6.37 55.00
N PRO A 4 -45.56 -7.67 54.85
CA PRO A 4 -44.20 -8.19 54.86
C PRO A 4 -43.39 -7.64 53.67
N PRO A 5 -42.09 -7.33 53.84
CA PRO A 5 -41.25 -6.93 52.74
C PRO A 5 -40.80 -8.16 51.96
N GLY A 6 -40.95 -8.14 50.64
CA GLY A 6 -40.15 -8.97 49.75
C GLY A 6 -40.89 -10.10 49.04
N THR A 7 -41.63 -9.76 48.00
CA THR A 7 -41.65 -10.54 46.76
C THR A 7 -41.80 -9.56 45.62
N ALA A 8 -40.67 -9.06 45.10
CA ALA A 8 -40.66 -8.43 43.79
C ALA A 8 -41.25 -9.43 42.77
N PRO A 9 -42.02 -8.98 41.77
CA PRO A 9 -42.57 -9.89 40.79
C PRO A 9 -41.42 -10.60 40.06
N ARG A 10 -41.34 -11.94 40.22
CA ARG A 10 -40.59 -12.80 39.30
C ARG A 10 -40.94 -12.35 37.90
N SER A 11 -39.96 -12.05 37.05
CA SER A 11 -40.22 -11.75 35.63
C SER A 11 -40.33 -13.09 34.90
N PRO A 12 -41.51 -13.75 34.88
CA PRO A 12 -41.61 -15.18 34.59
C PRO A 12 -41.18 -15.45 33.15
N ARG A 13 -41.55 -14.52 32.26
CA ARG A 13 -41.21 -14.51 30.85
C ARG A 13 -39.69 -14.45 30.57
N LEU A 14 -38.92 -13.70 31.37
CA LEU A 14 -37.46 -13.64 31.20
C LEU A 14 -36.78 -14.92 31.69
N VAL A 15 -37.31 -15.53 32.76
CA VAL A 15 -36.81 -16.81 33.25
C VAL A 15 -37.11 -17.94 32.25
N GLU A 16 -38.32 -17.95 31.70
CA GLU A 16 -38.74 -18.89 30.66
C GLU A 16 -37.87 -18.74 29.40
N GLN A 17 -37.76 -17.53 28.83
CA GLN A 17 -36.92 -17.25 27.66
C GLN A 17 -35.45 -17.61 27.89
N GLY A 18 -34.88 -17.27 29.05
CA GLY A 18 -33.50 -17.62 29.37
C GLY A 18 -33.29 -19.13 29.48
N THR A 19 -34.31 -19.87 29.94
CA THR A 19 -34.28 -21.33 30.04
C THR A 19 -34.33 -21.96 28.65
N GLU A 20 -35.22 -21.48 27.77
CA GLU A 20 -35.27 -21.90 26.36
C GLU A 20 -33.93 -21.68 25.64
N GLN A 21 -33.31 -20.51 25.82
CA GLN A 21 -31.99 -20.22 25.26
C GLN A 21 -30.90 -21.13 25.84
N PHE A 22 -30.97 -21.43 27.14
CA PHE A 22 -30.02 -22.33 27.79
C PHE A 22 -30.15 -23.76 27.26
N ASP A 23 -31.38 -24.26 27.11
CA ASP A 23 -31.67 -25.60 26.59
C ASP A 23 -31.32 -25.71 25.09
N ALA A 24 -31.46 -24.60 24.35
CA ALA A 24 -30.97 -24.45 22.98
C ALA A 24 -29.45 -24.27 22.88
N LYS A 25 -28.71 -24.31 24.01
CA LYS A 25 -27.25 -24.09 24.12
C LYS A 25 -26.78 -22.72 23.65
N GLN A 26 -27.68 -21.74 23.58
CA GLN A 26 -27.35 -20.34 23.30
C GLN A 26 -26.86 -19.66 24.57
N TYR A 27 -25.72 -20.12 25.12
CA TYR A 27 -25.31 -19.76 26.48
C TYR A 27 -24.98 -18.27 26.64
N ALA A 28 -24.52 -17.58 25.60
CA ALA A 28 -24.37 -16.11 25.61
C ALA A 28 -25.72 -15.42 25.80
N ASP A 29 -26.70 -15.77 24.98
CA ASP A 29 -28.03 -15.16 25.01
C ASP A 29 -28.74 -15.49 26.32
N ALA A 30 -28.67 -16.75 26.77
CA ALA A 30 -29.17 -17.19 28.06
C ALA A 30 -28.54 -16.40 29.22
N THR A 31 -27.22 -16.20 29.20
CA THR A 31 -26.51 -15.41 30.22
C THR A 31 -27.01 -13.97 30.24
N ARG A 32 -27.19 -13.34 29.07
CA ARG A 32 -27.71 -11.97 28.95
C ARG A 32 -29.15 -11.86 29.46
N THR A 33 -30.00 -12.81 29.09
CA THR A 33 -31.42 -12.84 29.50
C THR A 33 -31.57 -13.09 31.00
N PHE A 34 -30.82 -14.05 31.56
CA PHE A 34 -30.80 -14.28 33.02
C PHE A 34 -30.17 -13.14 33.79
N LEU A 35 -29.18 -12.43 33.24
CA LEU A 35 -28.63 -11.22 33.85
C LEU A 35 -29.71 -10.13 33.97
N ALA A 36 -30.49 -9.90 32.91
CA ALA A 36 -31.61 -8.98 32.94
C ALA A 36 -32.70 -9.41 33.94
N ALA A 37 -32.99 -10.71 34.03
CA ALA A 37 -33.91 -11.26 35.04
C ALA A 37 -33.38 -11.02 36.47
N SER A 38 -32.08 -11.25 36.71
CA SER A 38 -31.43 -11.06 38.01
C SER A 38 -31.39 -9.58 38.41
N GLN A 39 -31.33 -8.64 37.47
CA GLN A 39 -31.42 -7.21 37.76
C GLN A 39 -32.83 -6.79 38.21
N LYS A 40 -33.89 -7.42 37.67
CA LYS A 40 -35.28 -7.15 38.06
C LYS A 40 -35.70 -7.82 39.36
N ALA A 41 -35.12 -8.97 39.68
CA ALA A 41 -35.34 -9.67 40.94
C ALA A 41 -34.00 -9.99 41.65
N PRO A 42 -33.28 -8.98 42.18
CA PRO A 42 -31.94 -9.18 42.72
C PRO A 42 -31.88 -10.15 43.88
N SER A 43 -32.92 -10.31 44.70
CA SER A 43 -32.96 -11.22 45.85
C SER A 43 -33.45 -12.63 45.53
N ASP A 44 -33.85 -12.93 44.28
CA ASP A 44 -34.36 -14.26 43.91
C ASP A 44 -33.20 -15.25 43.73
N ALA A 45 -33.07 -16.19 44.68
CA ALA A 45 -32.02 -17.20 44.68
C ALA A 45 -32.10 -18.14 43.47
N ALA A 46 -33.30 -18.42 42.95
CA ALA A 46 -33.46 -19.29 41.78
C ALA A 46 -32.93 -18.61 40.51
N VAL A 47 -33.24 -17.32 40.32
CA VAL A 47 -32.75 -16.53 39.17
C VAL A 47 -31.23 -16.37 39.22
N ARG A 48 -30.65 -16.12 40.41
CA ARG A 48 -29.19 -16.12 40.59
C ARG A 48 -28.55 -17.47 40.26
N GLY A 49 -29.18 -18.57 40.68
CA GLY A 49 -28.71 -19.93 40.38
C GLY A 49 -28.72 -20.23 38.87
N LEU A 50 -29.77 -19.81 38.15
CA LEU A 50 -29.86 -19.94 36.70
C LEU A 50 -28.81 -19.10 35.98
N LEU A 51 -28.61 -17.85 36.39
CA LEU A 51 -27.54 -17.01 35.86
C LEU A 51 -26.16 -17.65 36.06
N GLN A 52 -25.87 -18.16 37.26
CA GLN A 52 -24.60 -18.83 37.54
C GLN A 52 -24.41 -20.09 36.67
N LYS A 53 -25.47 -20.87 36.47
CA LYS A 53 -25.45 -22.06 35.60
C LYS A 53 -25.17 -21.67 34.15
N ALA A 54 -25.84 -20.64 33.63
CA ALA A 54 -25.62 -20.11 32.28
C ALA A 54 -24.19 -19.56 32.11
N GLN A 55 -23.69 -18.79 33.08
CA GLN A 55 -22.31 -18.28 33.08
C GLN A 55 -21.28 -19.41 33.11
N ASN A 56 -21.49 -20.46 33.90
CA ASN A 56 -20.61 -21.61 33.95
C ASN A 56 -20.60 -22.37 32.62
N ALA A 57 -21.78 -22.61 32.02
CA ALA A 57 -21.90 -23.26 30.71
C ALA A 57 -21.22 -22.44 29.61
N ARG A 58 -21.43 -21.12 29.61
CA ARG A 58 -20.76 -20.19 28.68
C ARG A 58 -19.24 -20.19 28.87
N ARG A 59 -18.76 -20.23 30.11
CA ARG A 59 -17.31 -20.32 30.39
C ARG A 59 -16.71 -21.60 29.84
N THR A 60 -17.41 -22.73 29.96
CA THR A 60 -16.98 -24.00 29.35
C THR A 60 -16.97 -23.91 27.83
N GLU A 61 -18.01 -23.36 27.21
CA GLU A 61 -18.07 -23.14 25.74
C GLU A 61 -16.89 -22.30 25.25
N ILE A 62 -16.62 -21.15 25.88
CA ILE A 62 -15.50 -20.28 25.52
C ILE A 62 -14.17 -21.04 25.66
N ARG A 63 -14.00 -21.85 26.69
CA ARG A 63 -12.80 -22.66 26.89
C ARG A 63 -12.60 -23.65 25.75
N ASP A 64 -13.64 -24.38 25.37
CA ASP A 64 -13.57 -25.37 24.29
C ASP A 64 -13.25 -24.70 22.94
N GLU A 65 -13.86 -23.54 22.66
CA GLU A 65 -13.58 -22.74 21.46
C GLU A 65 -12.14 -22.19 21.46
N TYR A 66 -11.66 -21.72 22.60
CA TYR A 66 -10.30 -21.24 22.77
C TYR A 66 -9.29 -22.38 22.52
N GLU A 67 -9.50 -23.55 23.12
CA GLU A 67 -8.61 -24.71 22.94
C GLU A 67 -8.56 -25.15 21.47
N LYS A 68 -9.71 -25.13 20.77
CA LYS A 68 -9.77 -25.37 19.32
C LYS A 68 -9.00 -24.32 18.52
N ALA A 69 -9.20 -23.04 18.83
CA ALA A 69 -8.51 -21.95 18.14
C ALA A 69 -6.99 -22.05 18.33
N MET A 70 -6.51 -22.23 19.56
CA MET A 70 -5.09 -22.42 19.85
C MET A 70 -4.52 -23.67 19.16
N GLY A 71 -5.26 -24.78 19.18
CA GLY A 71 -4.87 -26.01 18.48
C GLY A 71 -4.74 -25.81 16.97
N ALA A 72 -5.73 -25.19 16.34
CA ALA A 72 -5.71 -24.88 14.91
C ALA A 72 -4.60 -23.89 14.54
N GLY A 73 -4.33 -22.90 15.39
CA GLY A 73 -3.22 -21.96 15.24
C GLY A 73 -1.86 -22.66 15.24
N ARG A 74 -1.60 -23.53 16.23
CA ARG A 74 -0.36 -24.31 16.29
C ARG A 74 -0.19 -25.26 15.11
N LEU A 75 -1.26 -25.93 14.69
CA LEU A 75 -1.24 -26.80 13.50
C LEU A 75 -0.90 -25.99 12.24
N ALA A 76 -1.53 -24.83 12.07
CA ALA A 76 -1.23 -23.94 10.94
C ALA A 76 0.22 -23.44 10.98
N ALA A 77 0.72 -23.04 12.16
CA ALA A 77 2.10 -22.59 12.34
C ALA A 77 3.11 -23.70 12.02
N GLY A 78 2.87 -24.93 12.50
CA GLY A 78 3.71 -26.09 12.22
C GLY A 78 3.71 -26.50 10.74
N ALA A 79 2.62 -26.24 10.02
CA ALA A 79 2.54 -26.39 8.57
C ALA A 79 3.19 -25.23 7.78
N GLY A 80 3.76 -24.24 8.48
CA GLY A 80 4.25 -23.00 7.89
C GLY A 80 3.14 -22.05 7.42
N ASN A 81 1.87 -22.34 7.64
CA ASN A 81 0.80 -21.39 7.27
C ASN A 81 0.63 -20.30 8.34
N HIS A 82 1.60 -19.39 8.43
CA HIS A 82 1.65 -18.33 9.43
C HIS A 82 0.45 -17.37 9.35
N ASP A 83 -0.03 -17.04 8.15
CA ASP A 83 -1.21 -16.16 8.02
C ASP A 83 -2.48 -16.83 8.59
N ALA A 84 -2.66 -18.14 8.38
CA ALA A 84 -3.74 -18.87 9.01
C ALA A 84 -3.53 -19.00 10.53
N ALA A 85 -2.30 -19.22 10.99
CA ALA A 85 -1.97 -19.31 12.40
C ALA A 85 -2.34 -18.01 13.15
N VAL A 86 -1.95 -16.86 12.61
CA VAL A 86 -2.26 -15.53 13.17
C VAL A 86 -3.77 -15.32 13.29
N ARG A 87 -4.56 -15.73 12.28
CA ARG A 87 -6.03 -15.65 12.33
C ARG A 87 -6.60 -16.49 13.47
N TRP A 88 -6.10 -17.71 13.65
CA TRP A 88 -6.54 -18.59 14.73
C TRP A 88 -6.16 -18.05 16.10
N PHE A 89 -4.93 -17.57 16.29
CA PHE A 89 -4.51 -16.97 17.55
C PHE A 89 -5.25 -15.65 17.85
N THR A 90 -5.57 -14.86 16.83
CA THR A 90 -6.44 -13.67 17.00
C THR A 90 -7.84 -14.06 17.46
N SER A 91 -8.38 -15.18 16.97
CA SER A 91 -9.65 -15.72 17.47
C SER A 91 -9.54 -16.13 18.93
N ALA A 92 -8.43 -16.77 19.33
CA ALA A 92 -8.17 -17.13 20.72
C ALA A 92 -8.07 -15.91 21.65
N GLU A 93 -7.35 -14.86 21.24
CA GLU A 93 -7.30 -13.57 21.96
C GLU A 93 -8.67 -12.90 22.09
N THR A 94 -9.53 -13.06 21.08
CA THR A 94 -10.90 -12.50 21.13
C THR A 94 -11.78 -13.25 22.14
N LEU A 95 -11.59 -14.56 22.26
CA LEU A 95 -12.31 -15.41 23.22
C LEU A 95 -11.82 -15.20 24.65
N VAL A 96 -10.52 -15.01 24.83
CA VAL A 96 -9.87 -14.76 26.12
C VAL A 96 -8.98 -13.51 26.03
N PRO A 97 -9.56 -12.31 26.18
CA PRO A 97 -8.80 -11.07 26.12
C PRO A 97 -7.74 -10.99 27.22
N GLY A 98 -6.49 -10.68 26.84
CA GLY A 98 -5.36 -10.63 27.76
C GLY A 98 -4.65 -11.97 27.99
N ASP A 99 -5.02 -13.03 27.24
CA ASP A 99 -4.29 -14.30 27.29
C ASP A 99 -2.87 -14.15 26.73
N GLU A 100 -1.88 -14.27 27.62
CA GLU A 100 -0.46 -14.13 27.27
C GLU A 100 0.01 -15.22 26.30
N ALA A 101 -0.54 -16.43 26.39
CA ALA A 101 -0.15 -17.55 25.53
C ALA A 101 -0.58 -17.31 24.07
N ALA A 102 -1.85 -16.96 23.84
CA ALA A 102 -2.34 -16.60 22.51
C ALA A 102 -1.60 -15.41 21.92
N ALA A 103 -1.33 -14.38 22.73
CA ALA A 103 -0.56 -13.21 22.29
C ALA A 103 0.88 -13.57 21.89
N ALA A 104 1.56 -14.40 22.68
CA ALA A 104 2.92 -14.84 22.40
C ALA A 104 3.00 -15.72 21.14
N GLU A 105 2.08 -16.68 20.98
CA GLU A 105 2.04 -17.56 19.81
C GLU A 105 1.67 -16.79 18.53
N LYS A 106 0.75 -15.83 18.63
CA LYS A 106 0.43 -14.91 17.53
C LYS A 106 1.63 -14.09 17.10
N LEU A 107 2.32 -13.46 18.06
CA LEU A 107 3.52 -12.67 17.79
C LEU A 107 4.61 -13.51 17.09
N ALA A 108 4.82 -14.74 17.55
CA ALA A 108 5.75 -15.67 16.92
C ALA A 108 5.33 -16.04 15.49
N ALA A 109 4.05 -16.31 15.26
CA ALA A 109 3.54 -16.61 13.92
C ALA A 109 3.64 -15.40 12.97
N ASP A 110 3.29 -14.20 13.42
CA ASP A 110 3.43 -12.96 12.65
C ASP A 110 4.90 -12.73 12.26
N PHE A 111 5.81 -12.85 13.23
CA PHE A 111 7.24 -12.71 13.02
C PHE A 111 7.77 -13.68 11.96
N GLU A 112 7.52 -14.98 12.11
CA GLU A 112 7.97 -16.00 11.16
C GLU A 112 7.35 -15.81 9.77
N GLY A 113 6.09 -15.38 9.71
CA GLY A 113 5.39 -15.02 8.47
C GLY A 113 6.13 -13.93 7.69
N HIS A 114 6.49 -12.84 8.37
CA HIS A 114 7.24 -11.74 7.77
C HIS A 114 8.68 -12.14 7.41
N VAL A 115 9.38 -12.90 8.26
CA VAL A 115 10.71 -13.41 7.93
C VAL A 115 10.69 -14.28 6.67
N ARG A 116 9.70 -15.17 6.52
CA ARG A 116 9.55 -15.96 5.30
C ARG A 116 9.26 -15.09 4.09
N ARG A 117 8.25 -14.21 4.15
CA ARG A 117 7.91 -13.34 3.00
C ARG A 117 9.10 -12.50 2.56
N GLY A 118 9.91 -12.00 3.49
CA GLY A 118 11.14 -11.29 3.18
C GLY A 118 12.18 -12.17 2.48
N ARG A 119 12.34 -13.43 2.90
CA ARG A 119 13.23 -14.40 2.23
C ARG A 119 12.73 -14.74 0.82
N ASP A 120 11.43 -14.94 0.65
CA ASP A 120 10.80 -15.24 -0.65
C ASP A 120 10.92 -14.05 -1.61
N ALA A 121 10.69 -12.83 -1.12
CA ALA A 121 10.91 -11.60 -1.89
C ALA A 121 12.36 -11.47 -2.35
N ARG A 122 13.33 -11.77 -1.47
CA ARG A 122 14.75 -11.78 -1.83
C ARG A 122 15.08 -12.85 -2.87
N ALA A 123 14.56 -14.07 -2.72
CA ALA A 123 14.74 -15.14 -3.71
C ALA A 123 14.15 -14.79 -5.08
N ALA A 124 13.05 -14.01 -5.08
CA ALA A 124 12.41 -13.48 -6.28
C ALA A 124 13.07 -12.19 -6.81
N ASN A 125 14.23 -11.77 -6.30
CA ASN A 125 14.92 -10.53 -6.66
C ASN A 125 14.05 -9.27 -6.52
N ARG A 126 13.21 -9.22 -5.48
CA ARG A 126 12.35 -8.08 -5.11
C ARG A 126 12.86 -7.42 -3.81
N PRO A 127 13.98 -6.66 -3.87
CA PRO A 127 14.65 -6.18 -2.67
C PRO A 127 13.83 -5.17 -1.86
N ALA A 128 13.01 -4.31 -2.51
CA ALA A 128 12.15 -3.35 -1.80
C ALA A 128 11.08 -4.03 -0.92
N GLU A 129 10.48 -5.10 -1.44
CA GLU A 129 9.51 -5.91 -0.69
C GLU A 129 10.21 -6.69 0.43
N ALA A 130 11.39 -7.25 0.17
CA ALA A 130 12.19 -7.90 1.20
C ALA A 130 12.54 -6.95 2.35
N VAL A 131 12.94 -5.70 2.06
CA VAL A 131 13.17 -4.67 3.08
C VAL A 131 11.91 -4.45 3.90
N THR A 132 10.76 -4.26 3.25
CA THR A 132 9.48 -4.02 3.94
C THR A 132 9.15 -5.14 4.93
N GLU A 133 9.23 -6.39 4.47
CA GLU A 133 8.92 -7.55 5.30
C GLU A 133 9.89 -7.72 6.47
N PHE A 134 11.20 -7.57 6.24
CA PHE A 134 12.19 -7.66 7.31
C PHE A 134 12.12 -6.49 8.30
N GLU A 135 11.70 -5.30 7.86
CA GLU A 135 11.45 -4.19 8.79
C GLU A 135 10.29 -4.47 9.73
N ILE A 136 9.21 -5.09 9.23
CA ILE A 136 8.10 -5.49 10.09
C ILE A 136 8.57 -6.56 11.08
N ALA A 137 9.29 -7.59 10.62
CA ALA A 137 9.87 -8.60 11.50
C ALA A 137 10.80 -7.99 12.56
N ALA A 138 11.63 -7.02 12.19
CA ALA A 138 12.52 -6.31 13.12
C ALA A 138 11.75 -5.46 14.15
N ARG A 139 10.57 -4.94 13.82
CA ARG A 139 9.70 -4.24 14.79
C ARG A 139 9.05 -5.22 15.77
N LEU A 140 8.68 -6.42 15.30
CA LEU A 140 8.10 -7.47 16.14
C LEU A 140 9.13 -8.05 17.12
N MET A 141 10.38 -8.26 16.66
CA MET A 141 11.48 -8.73 17.50
C MET A 141 12.75 -7.87 17.35
N PRO A 142 12.85 -6.70 18.01
CA PRO A 142 13.94 -5.74 17.82
C PRO A 142 15.33 -6.22 18.28
N ARG A 143 15.39 -7.30 19.04
CA ARG A 143 16.64 -7.91 19.54
C ARG A 143 17.08 -9.12 18.73
N ASP A 144 16.34 -9.50 17.69
CA ASP A 144 16.71 -10.61 16.82
C ASP A 144 17.85 -10.19 15.86
N GLU A 145 19.05 -10.69 16.12
CA GLU A 145 20.24 -10.37 15.32
C GLU A 145 20.19 -10.98 13.91
N ALA A 146 19.50 -12.11 13.73
CA ALA A 146 19.35 -12.73 12.42
C ALA A 146 18.48 -11.86 11.50
N VAL A 147 17.38 -11.31 12.02
CA VAL A 147 16.51 -10.40 11.27
C VAL A 147 17.20 -9.06 10.99
N LYS A 148 17.99 -8.52 11.92
CA LYS A 148 18.82 -7.34 11.64
C LYS A 148 19.79 -7.59 10.48
N ALA A 149 20.46 -8.74 10.46
CA ALA A 149 21.35 -9.12 9.37
C ALA A 149 20.60 -9.29 8.03
N LEU A 150 19.41 -9.92 8.06
CA LEU A 150 18.55 -10.06 6.87
C LEU A 150 18.11 -8.70 6.33
N LEU A 151 17.70 -7.78 7.20
CA LEU A 151 17.31 -6.42 6.83
C LEU A 151 18.49 -5.63 6.25
N ALA A 152 19.67 -5.72 6.86
CA ALA A 152 20.88 -5.07 6.33
C ALA A 152 21.23 -5.58 4.93
N ALA A 153 21.19 -6.90 4.72
CA ALA A 153 21.43 -7.51 3.41
C ALA A 153 20.37 -7.09 2.37
N ALA A 154 19.09 -7.02 2.75
CA ALA A 154 18.02 -6.56 1.86
C ALA A 154 18.18 -5.08 1.47
N ARG A 155 18.58 -4.21 2.41
CA ARG A 155 18.86 -2.79 2.15
C ARG A 155 20.06 -2.61 1.22
N GLN A 156 21.08 -3.43 1.38
CA GLN A 156 22.23 -3.44 0.48
C GLN A 156 21.79 -3.87 -0.94
N ALA A 157 21.03 -4.96 -1.05
CA ALA A 157 20.51 -5.42 -2.34
C ALA A 157 19.61 -4.37 -3.02
N LEU A 158 18.80 -3.62 -2.26
CA LEU A 158 18.01 -2.51 -2.79
C LEU A 158 18.91 -1.39 -3.33
N THR A 159 19.95 -1.00 -2.57
CA THR A 159 20.91 0.02 -2.98
C THR A 159 21.63 -0.37 -4.26
N ASP A 160 22.04 -1.64 -4.38
CA ASP A 160 22.71 -2.16 -5.58
C ASP A 160 21.74 -2.20 -6.78
N ALA A 161 20.49 -2.62 -6.58
CA ALA A 161 19.46 -2.61 -7.61
C ALA A 161 19.15 -1.18 -8.10
N ASP A 162 19.02 -0.22 -7.19
CA ASP A 162 18.78 1.18 -7.54
C ASP A 162 19.98 1.81 -8.26
N ARG A 163 21.21 1.45 -7.89
CA ARG A 163 22.42 1.85 -8.62
C ARG A 163 22.39 1.35 -10.08
N GLU A 164 22.02 0.09 -10.30
CA GLU A 164 21.92 -0.45 -11.66
C GLU A 164 20.78 0.17 -12.46
N ARG A 165 19.61 0.37 -11.85
CA ARG A 165 18.49 1.09 -12.49
C ARG A 165 18.87 2.52 -12.86
N TYR A 166 19.60 3.21 -11.98
CA TYR A 166 20.11 4.55 -12.24
C TYR A 166 21.06 4.58 -13.45
N LYS A 167 22.02 3.64 -13.51
CA LYS A 167 22.94 3.51 -14.67
C LYS A 167 22.18 3.27 -15.97
N GLN A 168 21.18 2.41 -15.96
CA GLN A 168 20.35 2.12 -17.14
C GLN A 168 19.59 3.38 -17.60
N ALA A 169 18.94 4.08 -16.68
CA ALA A 169 18.23 5.32 -16.99
C ALA A 169 19.17 6.39 -17.54
N LEU A 170 20.37 6.55 -16.97
CA LEU A 170 21.39 7.46 -17.52
C LEU A 170 21.80 7.07 -18.96
N ALA A 171 22.03 5.79 -19.22
CA ALA A 171 22.42 5.31 -20.54
C ALA A 171 21.31 5.56 -21.58
N GLU A 172 20.05 5.33 -21.21
CA GLU A 172 18.89 5.59 -22.04
C GLU A 172 18.71 7.09 -22.31
N ALA A 173 18.82 7.94 -21.29
CA ALA A 173 18.75 9.39 -21.45
C ALA A 173 19.88 9.93 -22.35
N LYS A 174 21.11 9.40 -22.22
CA LYS A 174 22.24 9.73 -23.11
C LYS A 174 21.96 9.29 -24.56
N THR A 175 21.36 8.12 -24.74
CA THR A 175 20.97 7.62 -26.07
C THR A 175 19.91 8.52 -26.70
N ALA A 176 18.93 8.99 -25.92
CA ALA A 176 17.92 9.95 -26.38
C ALA A 176 18.55 11.29 -26.76
N MET A 177 19.52 11.79 -25.98
CA MET A 177 20.31 12.99 -26.31
C MET A 177 21.04 12.86 -27.66
N LEU A 178 21.77 11.75 -27.86
CA LEU A 178 22.49 11.49 -29.12
C LEU A 178 21.54 11.40 -30.32
N ALA A 179 20.35 10.84 -30.10
CA ALA A 179 19.29 10.77 -31.11
C ALA A 179 18.52 12.10 -31.31
N ARG A 180 18.91 13.19 -30.63
CA ARG A 180 18.21 14.49 -30.62
C ARG A 180 16.75 14.42 -30.17
N ARG A 181 16.39 13.39 -29.41
CA ARG A 181 15.08 13.21 -28.78
C ARG A 181 15.09 13.84 -27.40
N TYR A 182 15.28 15.17 -27.33
CA TYR A 182 15.53 15.87 -26.07
C TYR A 182 14.38 15.78 -25.07
N ARG A 183 13.12 15.77 -25.55
CA ARG A 183 11.95 15.59 -24.68
C ARG A 183 11.93 14.21 -24.00
N ASP A 184 12.36 13.17 -24.70
CA ASP A 184 12.52 11.83 -24.12
C ASP A 184 13.69 11.81 -23.14
N ALA A 185 14.81 12.45 -23.49
CA ALA A 185 15.97 12.57 -22.61
C ALA A 185 15.61 13.26 -21.28
N VAL A 186 14.80 14.33 -21.31
CA VAL A 186 14.29 15.00 -20.09
C VAL A 186 13.50 14.02 -19.23
N LYS A 187 12.54 13.29 -19.81
CA LYS A 187 11.70 12.34 -19.06
C LYS A 187 12.53 11.25 -18.38
N VAL A 188 13.47 10.64 -19.10
CA VAL A 188 14.30 9.55 -18.57
C VAL A 188 15.31 10.08 -17.54
N ALA A 189 15.87 11.28 -17.75
CA ALA A 189 16.75 11.91 -16.77
C ALA A 189 16.01 12.23 -15.46
N GLN A 190 14.75 12.69 -15.52
CA GLN A 190 13.90 12.88 -14.33
C GLN A 190 13.63 11.57 -13.60
N GLN A 191 13.42 10.47 -14.34
CA GLN A 191 13.30 9.14 -13.73
C GLN A 191 14.58 8.78 -12.99
N ALA A 192 15.76 9.02 -13.59
CA ALA A 192 17.05 8.76 -12.95
C ALA A 192 17.24 9.59 -11.66
N GLU A 193 16.85 10.87 -11.65
CA GLU A 193 16.85 11.74 -10.46
C GLU A 193 16.00 11.17 -9.31
N GLY A 194 14.94 10.42 -9.62
CA GLY A 194 14.06 9.80 -8.62
C GLY A 194 14.55 8.47 -8.05
N ILE A 195 15.64 7.88 -8.56
CA ILE A 195 16.10 6.53 -8.15
C ILE A 195 17.13 6.62 -7.02
N VAL A 196 18.06 7.56 -7.09
CA VAL A 196 19.16 7.73 -6.13
C VAL A 196 19.20 9.16 -5.61
N ALA A 197 19.71 9.36 -4.40
CA ALA A 197 19.84 10.70 -3.83
C ALA A 197 20.96 11.52 -4.49
N ASP A 198 22.05 10.87 -4.91
CA ASP A 198 23.15 11.53 -5.64
C ASP A 198 22.94 11.36 -7.15
N HIS A 199 22.36 12.38 -7.78
CA HIS A 199 21.91 12.34 -9.17
C HIS A 199 22.47 13.48 -10.02
N ALA A 200 23.68 13.98 -9.72
CA ALA A 200 24.26 15.16 -10.37
C ALA A 200 24.34 15.05 -11.90
N GLU A 201 24.73 13.88 -12.42
CA GLU A 201 24.84 13.63 -13.86
C GLU A 201 23.48 13.66 -14.56
N ALA A 202 22.44 13.08 -13.94
CA ALA A 202 21.09 13.10 -14.48
C ALA A 202 20.54 14.52 -14.55
N THR A 203 20.80 15.33 -13.51
CA THR A 203 20.43 16.74 -13.48
C THR A 203 21.12 17.54 -14.58
N GLN A 204 22.40 17.31 -14.82
CA GLN A 204 23.11 17.98 -15.90
C GLN A 204 22.53 17.61 -17.27
N LEU A 205 22.31 16.31 -17.51
CA LEU A 205 21.75 15.81 -18.76
C LEU A 205 20.36 16.39 -19.06
N ARG A 206 19.51 16.47 -18.03
CA ARG A 206 18.19 17.09 -18.13
C ARG A 206 18.30 18.57 -18.50
N ARG A 207 19.15 19.34 -17.83
CA ARG A 207 19.35 20.77 -18.10
C ARG A 207 19.87 21.02 -19.51
N ASP A 208 20.80 20.19 -19.98
CA ASP A 208 21.34 20.30 -21.33
C ASP A 208 20.24 20.04 -22.39
N ALA A 209 19.38 19.04 -22.17
CA ALA A 209 18.22 18.77 -23.02
C ALA A 209 17.19 19.92 -23.00
N GLU A 210 16.86 20.44 -21.81
CA GLU A 210 15.92 21.55 -21.63
C GLU A 210 16.39 22.82 -22.35
N ARG A 211 17.69 23.11 -22.34
CA ARG A 211 18.25 24.25 -23.08
C ARG A 211 17.97 24.15 -24.58
N VAL A 212 18.13 22.96 -25.17
CA VAL A 212 17.86 22.76 -26.60
C VAL A 212 16.37 22.87 -26.90
N ILE A 213 15.51 22.36 -26.02
CA ILE A 213 14.05 22.51 -26.15
C ILE A 213 13.67 23.99 -26.11
N ALA A 214 14.23 24.76 -25.18
CA ALA A 214 13.96 26.20 -25.10
C ALA A 214 14.42 26.95 -26.36
N GLU A 215 15.58 26.60 -26.92
CA GLU A 215 16.06 27.17 -28.18
C GLU A 215 15.15 26.79 -29.36
N TYR A 216 14.72 25.53 -29.44
CA TYR A 216 13.73 25.06 -30.41
C TYR A 216 12.43 25.88 -30.33
N ASP A 217 11.88 26.05 -29.13
CA ASP A 217 10.63 26.77 -28.90
C ASP A 217 10.75 28.26 -29.33
N GLN A 218 11.93 28.86 -29.12
CA GLN A 218 12.21 30.21 -29.61
C GLN A 218 12.18 30.30 -31.14
N TRP A 219 12.77 29.32 -31.84
CA TRP A 219 12.75 29.29 -33.31
C TRP A 219 11.36 29.05 -33.88
N VAL A 220 10.59 28.14 -33.28
CA VAL A 220 9.18 27.92 -33.63
C VAL A 220 8.37 29.20 -33.44
N SER A 221 8.56 29.91 -32.32
CA SER A 221 7.88 31.18 -32.05
C SER A 221 8.24 32.26 -33.09
N LYS A 222 9.54 32.40 -33.42
CA LYS A 222 10.01 33.30 -34.48
C LYS A 222 9.37 32.97 -35.83
N ALA A 223 9.30 31.70 -36.22
CA ALA A 223 8.67 31.28 -37.46
C ALA A 223 7.18 31.67 -37.51
N LYS A 224 6.43 31.39 -36.44
CA LYS A 224 5.01 31.79 -36.32
C LYS A 224 4.82 33.30 -36.43
N MET A 225 5.63 34.09 -35.72
CA MET A 225 5.57 35.56 -35.78
C MET A 225 5.91 36.10 -37.17
N ALA A 226 6.90 35.52 -37.85
CA ALA A 226 7.27 35.91 -39.21
C ALA A 226 6.15 35.62 -40.22
N ILE A 227 5.44 34.47 -40.09
CA ILE A 227 4.24 34.17 -40.89
C ILE A 227 3.17 35.25 -40.68
N GLN A 228 2.87 35.60 -39.42
CA GLN A 228 1.88 36.63 -39.09
C GLN A 228 2.24 38.00 -39.69
N ARG A 229 3.52 38.34 -39.65
CA ARG A 229 4.07 39.59 -40.21
C ARG A 229 4.28 39.54 -41.73
N LYS A 230 3.88 38.44 -42.41
CA LYS A 230 4.06 38.20 -43.85
C LYS A 230 5.53 38.24 -44.30
N ARG A 231 6.46 37.94 -43.41
CA ARG A 231 7.90 37.81 -43.67
C ARG A 231 8.24 36.35 -43.95
N PHE A 232 7.81 35.85 -45.10
CA PHE A 232 7.80 34.40 -45.35
C PHE A 232 9.20 33.78 -45.46
N ASP A 233 10.20 34.52 -45.93
CA ASP A 233 11.58 34.01 -45.98
C ASP A 233 12.19 33.86 -44.58
N GLU A 234 11.94 34.83 -43.69
CA GLU A 234 12.32 34.75 -42.28
C GLU A 234 11.62 33.58 -41.58
N ALA A 235 10.35 33.32 -41.91
CA ALA A 235 9.60 32.20 -41.38
C ALA A 235 10.16 30.84 -41.80
N VAL A 236 10.54 30.68 -43.07
CA VAL A 236 11.18 29.45 -43.57
C VAL A 236 12.51 29.21 -42.88
N ALA A 237 13.38 30.24 -42.80
CA ALA A 237 14.67 30.11 -42.13
C ALA A 237 14.53 29.75 -40.65
N ALA A 238 13.59 30.37 -39.93
CA ALA A 238 13.34 30.06 -38.52
C ALA A 238 12.78 28.63 -38.33
N ALA A 239 11.92 28.15 -39.23
CA ALA A 239 11.42 26.78 -39.20
C ALA A 239 12.54 25.77 -39.51
N ASP A 240 13.45 26.08 -40.42
CA ASP A 240 14.60 25.23 -40.74
C ASP A 240 15.57 25.11 -39.54
N GLU A 241 15.81 26.19 -38.78
CA GLU A 241 16.61 26.12 -37.55
C GLU A 241 15.95 25.26 -36.46
N ALA A 242 14.63 25.38 -36.27
CA ALA A 242 13.90 24.51 -35.35
C ALA A 242 13.99 23.03 -35.77
N ALA A 243 13.83 22.73 -37.06
CA ALA A 243 13.98 21.37 -37.60
C ALA A 243 15.42 20.84 -37.43
N ARG A 244 16.44 21.70 -37.54
CA ARG A 244 17.84 21.31 -37.32
C ARG A 244 18.08 20.92 -35.86
N LEU A 245 17.49 21.64 -34.91
CA LEU A 245 17.60 21.33 -33.49
C LEU A 245 16.89 20.01 -33.18
N MET A 246 15.62 19.88 -33.57
CA MET A 246 14.77 18.72 -33.27
C MET A 246 14.12 18.14 -34.54
N PRO A 247 14.85 17.30 -35.30
CA PRO A 247 14.40 16.84 -36.62
C PRO A 247 13.21 15.88 -36.59
N GLY A 248 12.86 15.33 -35.43
CA GLY A 248 11.70 14.44 -35.26
C GLY A 248 10.39 15.16 -34.96
N GLU A 249 10.41 16.47 -34.72
CA GLU A 249 9.20 17.24 -34.40
C GLU A 249 8.42 17.58 -35.68
N ALA A 250 7.10 17.40 -35.64
CA ALA A 250 6.25 17.60 -36.82
C ALA A 250 5.97 19.08 -37.13
N GLU A 251 6.11 19.96 -36.13
CA GLU A 251 5.70 21.36 -36.23
C GLU A 251 6.56 22.21 -37.18
N PRO A 252 7.90 22.13 -37.18
CA PRO A 252 8.71 22.95 -38.08
C PRO A 252 8.46 22.68 -39.58
N PRO A 253 8.36 21.40 -40.05
CA PRO A 253 7.97 21.12 -41.43
C PRO A 253 6.60 21.71 -41.83
N LEU A 254 5.64 21.74 -40.90
CA LEU A 254 4.32 22.34 -41.14
C LEU A 254 4.42 23.86 -41.28
N LEU A 255 5.14 24.54 -40.39
CA LEU A 255 5.36 25.99 -40.45
C LEU A 255 6.09 26.41 -41.73
N ARG A 256 7.11 25.65 -42.14
CA ARG A 256 7.84 25.86 -43.40
C ARG A 256 6.91 25.75 -44.62
N SER A 257 6.07 24.72 -44.64
CA SER A 257 5.10 24.49 -45.73
C SER A 257 4.03 25.59 -45.80
N GLU A 258 3.54 26.05 -44.64
CA GLU A 258 2.60 27.16 -44.54
C GLU A 258 3.21 28.47 -45.05
N ALA A 259 4.41 28.82 -44.61
CA ALA A 259 5.12 30.01 -45.04
C ALA A 259 5.36 30.03 -46.56
N THR A 260 5.78 28.89 -47.13
CA THR A 260 6.04 28.75 -48.57
C THR A 260 4.76 28.95 -49.38
N ARG A 261 3.64 28.35 -48.96
CA ARG A 261 2.34 28.52 -49.63
C ARG A 261 1.88 29.97 -49.62
N LYS A 262 1.90 30.62 -48.45
CA LYS A 262 1.49 32.03 -48.31
C LYS A 262 2.39 32.99 -49.11
N LYS A 263 3.68 32.67 -49.27
CA LYS A 263 4.60 33.42 -50.14
C LYS A 263 4.16 33.37 -51.61
N MET A 264 3.77 32.19 -52.11
CA MET A 264 3.29 32.03 -53.49
C MET A 264 1.98 32.78 -53.72
N ASP A 265 1.04 32.70 -52.79
CA ASP A 265 -0.23 33.44 -52.87
C ASP A 265 -0.02 34.96 -52.90
N GLN A 266 0.95 35.47 -52.11
CA GLN A 266 1.28 36.90 -52.11
C GLN A 266 1.95 37.32 -53.43
N ALA A 267 2.80 36.48 -54.00
CA ALA A 267 3.43 36.75 -55.29
C ALA A 267 2.42 36.72 -56.45
N GLY A 268 1.43 35.82 -56.40
CA GLY A 268 0.35 35.73 -57.38
C GLY A 268 -0.61 36.93 -57.34
N LYS A 269 -0.86 37.51 -56.15
CA LYS A 269 -1.70 38.71 -55.98
C LYS A 269 -1.02 40.04 -56.36
N ARG A 270 0.29 40.01 -56.64
CA ARG A 270 1.10 41.19 -57.03
C ARG A 270 1.34 41.29 -58.53
N LYS A 271 0.87 40.30 -59.31
CA LYS A 271 0.86 40.31 -60.78
C LYS A 271 -0.50 40.76 -61.28
#